data_AF-T0BM12-F1
#
_entry.id   AF-T0BM12-F1
#
_cell.length_a   1.000
_cell.length_b   1.000
_cell.length_c   1.000
_cell.angle_alpha   90.00
_cell.angle_beta   90.00
_cell.angle_gamma   90.00
#
_symmetry.space_group_name_H-M   'P 1'
#
loop_
_entity.id
_entity.type
_entity.pdbx_description
1 polymer ?
#
loop_
_entity_poly.entity_id
_entity_poly.type
_entity_poly.pdbx_seq_one_letter_code
_entity_poly.pdbx_strand_id
1 'polypeptide(L)'
;MKRRYIAWLATTLMLGCVGSVFSAPHAYADTIETETPAEDLTSLATISTSITGLADSTFQRDEQKYQQYPLTDPVHWTGYCHQGGRQVTVQFANPVDVQHVQITLEQDAGAGIYYPSDVQFQAYENGQWIALTTVNSSIPESDTNKTTQVFQFDSSAGVETTEIRIAFPVELFVFARGLDITGSTTETGETPTYPVVAPSTASPSTVMSPDSINDHGIANMLLVPTGSHGQLGTWSAGDFVPMLEYINPAGQAVSPLFDTMLFSPYSNVPNTVAGWTGYIDDLFQAGQELDALNQAVGLTNQSLNRPGYKEKVVLSIPYFPYGVADFGNVDGQELSFYGTSTDEDAVAARTTAMKWYVSTLLGKWQAANYQNLQLVGLYWDHEQLNPGLPGDEAMFQAASNVAHSNGLPIFWIPFYGANGTADWQTLGMDAAWLQPNYIEEGADADVTRIRNAEQIATRHGMGGEIELTALDSLTQSLYETQLNFLRSDGFGSNRVSHAYYDGSKLLLDAEESSNPAERQIYDDTAAFMLD
;
A
#
# COMPACT_ATOMS: atom_id res chain seq x y z
N MET A 1 44.74 14.99 12.07
CA MET A 1 46.19 15.21 12.34
C MET A 1 46.82 13.85 12.63
N LYS A 2 47.76 13.38 11.77
CA LYS A 2 48.83 12.36 11.99
C LYS A 2 48.46 11.06 12.78
N ARG A 3 48.74 9.84 12.33
CA ARG A 3 49.99 9.34 11.73
C ARG A 3 49.83 7.85 11.34
N ARG A 4 50.41 7.49 10.20
CA ARG A 4 50.81 6.12 9.78
C ARG A 4 51.90 5.56 10.71
N TYR A 5 52.01 4.23 10.80
CA TYR A 5 53.30 3.53 10.85
C TYR A 5 53.26 2.19 10.11
N ILE A 6 54.33 1.98 9.33
CA ILE A 6 54.71 0.82 8.52
C ILE A 6 55.74 -0.01 9.31
N ALA A 7 55.93 -1.26 8.89
CA ALA A 7 57.18 -2.06 8.87
C ALA A 7 57.12 -3.33 9.75
N TRP A 8 57.77 -4.46 9.45
CA TRP A 8 59.04 -4.73 8.75
C TRP A 8 59.06 -6.14 8.12
N LEU A 9 60.00 -6.33 7.19
CA LEU A 9 60.35 -7.53 6.44
C LEU A 9 61.51 -8.33 7.10
N ALA A 10 61.66 -9.56 6.61
CA ALA A 10 62.89 -10.35 6.43
C ALA A 10 63.34 -11.33 7.53
N THR A 11 63.51 -12.60 7.15
CA THR A 11 64.77 -13.34 7.30
C THR A 11 64.90 -14.43 6.22
N THR A 12 66.07 -14.48 5.58
CA THR A 12 66.55 -15.51 4.64
C THR A 12 67.59 -16.39 5.35
N LEU A 13 67.65 -17.71 5.10
CA LEU A 13 68.93 -18.40 4.85
C LEU A 13 68.78 -19.85 4.31
N MET A 14 69.64 -20.12 3.33
CA MET A 14 70.09 -21.37 2.67
C MET A 14 70.64 -22.46 3.63
N LEU A 15 71.01 -23.71 3.30
CA LEU A 15 71.21 -24.55 2.11
C LEU A 15 71.32 -26.03 2.60
N GLY A 16 71.06 -27.04 1.75
CA GLY A 16 71.51 -28.42 2.00
C GLY A 16 71.08 -29.45 0.94
N CYS A 17 72.03 -29.88 0.10
CA CYS A 17 71.95 -30.94 -0.93
C CYS A 17 71.54 -32.32 -0.34
N VAL A 18 71.09 -33.39 -1.04
CA VAL A 18 71.55 -34.06 -2.28
C VAL A 18 70.44 -35.08 -2.67
N GLY A 19 70.25 -35.39 -3.96
CA GLY A 19 69.62 -36.67 -4.36
C GLY A 19 68.91 -36.66 -5.72
N SER A 20 69.67 -36.74 -6.80
CA SER A 20 69.15 -36.90 -8.17
C SER A 20 68.72 -38.35 -8.41
N VAL A 21 67.44 -38.58 -8.69
CA VAL A 21 66.93 -39.81 -9.32
C VAL A 21 66.27 -39.40 -10.64
N PHE A 22 66.89 -39.80 -11.75
CA PHE A 22 66.29 -39.67 -13.08
C PHE A 22 65.10 -40.63 -13.19
N SER A 23 63.91 -40.08 -13.45
CA SER A 23 62.76 -40.82 -13.97
C SER A 23 62.13 -40.00 -15.10
N ALA A 24 61.74 -40.71 -16.17
CA ALA A 24 61.37 -40.17 -17.47
C ALA A 24 60.16 -39.21 -17.42
N PRO A 25 60.08 -38.23 -18.35
CA PRO A 25 58.96 -37.30 -18.39
C PRO A 25 57.69 -38.05 -18.78
N HIS A 26 56.78 -38.20 -17.83
CA HIS A 26 55.37 -38.40 -18.15
C HIS A 26 54.83 -37.02 -18.53
N ALA A 27 54.48 -36.85 -19.79
CA ALA A 27 53.70 -35.71 -20.23
C ALA A 27 52.36 -35.77 -19.51
N TYR A 28 52.17 -34.92 -18.49
CA TYR A 28 50.85 -34.49 -18.11
C TYR A 28 50.36 -33.61 -19.26
N ALA A 29 49.41 -34.13 -20.03
CA ALA A 29 48.55 -33.27 -20.82
C ALA A 29 47.72 -32.49 -19.81
N ASP A 30 48.06 -31.22 -19.59
CA ASP A 30 47.07 -30.25 -19.13
C ASP A 30 46.02 -30.21 -20.23
N THR A 31 44.88 -30.87 -20.01
CA THR A 31 43.64 -30.49 -20.67
C THR A 31 43.32 -29.08 -20.20
N ILE A 32 43.79 -28.10 -20.98
CA ILE A 32 43.19 -26.78 -20.98
C ILE A 32 41.78 -27.01 -21.53
N GLU A 33 40.81 -27.14 -20.64
CA GLU A 33 39.41 -26.90 -20.99
C GLU A 33 39.39 -25.46 -21.52
N THR A 34 39.24 -25.37 -22.82
CA THR A 34 38.99 -24.10 -23.49
C THR A 34 37.51 -23.86 -23.26
N GLU A 35 37.17 -23.11 -22.21
CA GLU A 35 35.83 -22.54 -22.09
C GLU A 35 35.58 -21.75 -23.38
N THR A 36 34.64 -22.24 -24.20
CA THR A 36 34.11 -21.47 -25.32
C THR A 36 33.58 -20.16 -24.73
N PRO A 37 34.00 -18.99 -25.22
CA PRO A 37 33.50 -17.72 -24.69
C PRO A 37 31.97 -17.71 -24.80
N ALA A 38 31.29 -17.37 -23.70
CA ALA A 38 29.84 -17.22 -23.71
C ALA A 38 29.41 -16.22 -24.79
N GLU A 39 28.46 -16.64 -25.63
CA GLU A 39 27.87 -15.86 -26.71
C GLU A 39 26.79 -14.92 -26.15
N ASP A 40 26.59 -13.76 -26.77
CA ASP A 40 25.48 -12.84 -26.47
C ASP A 40 24.17 -13.42 -27.02
N LEU A 41 23.38 -14.01 -26.14
CA LEU A 41 22.07 -14.58 -26.46
C LEU A 41 20.98 -13.51 -26.50
N THR A 42 21.17 -12.37 -25.83
CA THR A 42 20.21 -11.25 -25.80
C THR A 42 19.87 -10.77 -27.21
N SER A 43 20.91 -10.60 -28.05
CA SER A 43 20.74 -10.14 -29.43
C SER A 43 20.00 -11.12 -30.35
N LEU A 44 19.86 -12.38 -29.92
CA LEU A 44 19.19 -13.45 -30.66
C LEU A 44 17.73 -13.66 -30.22
N ALA A 45 17.29 -12.95 -29.19
CA ALA A 45 16.00 -13.16 -28.56
C ALA A 45 14.96 -12.10 -28.93
N THR A 46 13.69 -12.46 -28.76
CA THR A 46 12.58 -11.49 -28.69
C THR A 46 12.23 -11.26 -27.23
N ILE A 47 12.13 -9.99 -26.82
CA ILE A 47 11.82 -9.61 -25.44
C ILE A 47 10.42 -9.00 -25.41
N SER A 48 9.61 -9.45 -24.46
CA SER A 48 8.28 -8.92 -24.20
C SER A 48 8.07 -8.72 -22.71
N THR A 49 7.24 -7.75 -22.34
CA THR A 49 6.90 -7.46 -20.94
C THR A 49 5.40 -7.54 -20.76
N SER A 50 4.96 -8.17 -19.67
CA SER A 50 3.56 -8.23 -19.25
C SER A 50 3.42 -7.87 -17.77
N ILE A 51 2.24 -7.40 -17.38
CA ILE A 51 1.92 -7.14 -15.97
C ILE A 51 1.48 -8.44 -15.27
N THR A 52 1.65 -8.52 -13.95
CA THR A 52 1.18 -9.65 -13.14
C THR A 52 -0.13 -9.37 -12.40
N GLY A 53 -0.46 -8.10 -12.19
CA GLY A 53 -1.67 -7.64 -11.52
C GLY A 53 -2.79 -7.27 -12.48
N LEU A 54 -3.60 -6.29 -12.08
CA LEU A 54 -4.70 -5.77 -12.87
C LEU A 54 -4.24 -4.57 -13.70
N ALA A 55 -4.69 -4.53 -14.96
CA ALA A 55 -4.37 -3.44 -15.86
C ALA A 55 -5.11 -2.16 -15.46
N ASP A 56 -4.41 -1.03 -15.42
CA ASP A 56 -4.96 0.29 -15.10
C ASP A 56 -4.41 1.33 -16.08
N SER A 57 -5.30 2.09 -16.72
CA SER A 57 -4.90 3.01 -17.79
C SER A 57 -4.13 4.23 -17.29
N THR A 58 -4.34 4.68 -16.05
CA THR A 58 -3.54 5.76 -15.45
C THR A 58 -2.12 5.30 -15.22
N PHE A 59 -1.92 4.16 -14.58
CA PHE A 59 -0.57 3.62 -14.35
C PHE A 59 0.16 3.34 -15.67
N GLN A 60 -0.56 2.87 -16.70
CA GLN A 60 0.02 2.71 -18.04
C GLN A 60 0.44 4.05 -18.68
N ARG A 61 -0.35 5.11 -18.54
CA ARG A 61 0.03 6.46 -19.02
C ARG A 61 1.28 6.96 -18.28
N ASP A 62 1.40 6.70 -16.99
CA ASP A 62 2.58 7.08 -16.21
C ASP A 62 3.82 6.30 -16.62
N GLU A 63 3.71 5.00 -16.88
CA GLU A 63 4.79 4.17 -17.40
C GLU A 63 5.29 4.60 -18.76
N GLN A 64 4.38 4.92 -19.69
CA GLN A 64 4.73 5.27 -21.06
C GLN A 64 5.74 6.43 -21.13
N LYS A 65 5.74 7.32 -20.15
CA LYS A 65 6.71 8.43 -20.02
C LYS A 65 8.16 7.92 -19.91
N TYR A 66 8.34 6.72 -19.36
CA TYR A 66 9.63 6.11 -19.01
C TYR A 66 9.96 4.84 -19.82
N GLN A 67 9.21 4.54 -20.89
CA GLN A 67 9.42 3.35 -21.74
C GLN A 67 10.00 3.71 -23.12
N GLN A 68 10.87 4.73 -23.16
CA GLN A 68 11.47 5.24 -24.40
C GLN A 68 12.65 4.40 -24.91
N TYR A 69 13.29 3.64 -24.01
CA TYR A 69 14.47 2.83 -24.29
C TYR A 69 14.15 1.35 -24.05
N PRO A 70 14.75 0.43 -24.81
CA PRO A 70 14.58 -1.00 -24.54
C PRO A 70 15.27 -1.37 -23.23
N LEU A 71 14.76 -2.41 -22.57
CA LEU A 71 15.33 -2.91 -21.31
C LEU A 71 16.80 -3.36 -21.42
N THR A 72 17.25 -3.68 -22.63
CA THR A 72 18.63 -4.05 -22.95
C THR A 72 19.58 -2.85 -23.05
N ASP A 73 19.07 -1.61 -23.02
CA ASP A 73 19.92 -0.42 -23.00
C ASP A 73 20.73 -0.40 -21.68
N PRO A 74 22.08 -0.33 -21.73
CA PRO A 74 22.90 -0.37 -20.52
C PRO A 74 22.99 1.00 -19.80
N VAL A 75 22.51 2.07 -20.44
CA VAL A 75 22.63 3.45 -19.95
C VAL A 75 21.29 3.98 -19.47
N HIS A 76 20.24 3.83 -20.27
CA HIS A 76 18.95 4.44 -19.99
C HIS A 76 18.02 3.50 -19.24
N TRP A 77 17.21 4.07 -18.35
CA TRP A 77 16.24 3.32 -17.56
C TRP A 77 14.93 3.09 -18.31
N THR A 78 14.32 1.93 -18.07
CA THR A 78 12.94 1.62 -18.38
C THR A 78 12.13 1.58 -17.08
N GLY A 79 11.09 2.40 -16.98
CA GLY A 79 10.25 2.49 -15.77
C GLY A 79 8.98 1.64 -15.84
N TYR A 80 8.59 1.10 -14.70
CA TYR A 80 7.36 0.34 -14.47
C TYR A 80 6.62 0.88 -13.25
N CYS A 81 5.30 0.98 -13.31
CA CYS A 81 4.45 1.59 -12.28
C CYS A 81 3.34 0.64 -11.85
N HIS A 82 3.20 0.38 -10.56
CA HIS A 82 2.12 -0.44 -9.97
C HIS A 82 1.77 -1.71 -10.80
N GLN A 83 0.47 -2.05 -10.87
CA GLN A 83 -0.08 -3.17 -11.64
C GLN A 83 0.48 -4.53 -11.20
N GLY A 84 0.76 -4.66 -9.90
CA GLY A 84 1.27 -5.85 -9.21
C GLY A 84 2.76 -6.12 -9.45
N GLY A 85 3.19 -6.13 -10.71
CA GLY A 85 4.56 -6.50 -11.06
C GLY A 85 4.77 -6.65 -12.54
N ARG A 86 5.99 -7.01 -12.94
CA ARG A 86 6.34 -7.27 -14.34
C ARG A 86 6.88 -8.67 -14.52
N GLN A 87 6.50 -9.28 -15.63
CA GLN A 87 7.11 -10.47 -16.20
C GLN A 87 7.74 -10.09 -17.53
N VAL A 88 9.07 -10.07 -17.56
CA VAL A 88 9.87 -9.94 -18.78
C VAL A 88 10.13 -11.34 -19.31
N THR A 89 9.58 -11.66 -20.48
CA THR A 89 9.79 -12.94 -21.16
C THR A 89 10.74 -12.74 -22.34
N VAL A 90 11.81 -13.51 -22.33
CA VAL A 90 12.85 -13.54 -23.37
C VAL A 90 12.74 -14.87 -24.10
N GLN A 91 12.39 -14.82 -25.39
CA GLN A 91 12.13 -16.00 -26.22
C GLN A 91 13.20 -16.15 -27.29
N PHE A 92 13.77 -17.35 -27.39
CA PHE A 92 14.76 -17.72 -28.40
C PHE A 92 14.11 -18.51 -29.53
N ALA A 93 14.63 -18.36 -30.76
CA ALA A 93 14.09 -19.04 -31.93
C ALA A 93 14.35 -20.56 -31.94
N ASN A 94 15.45 -20.98 -31.33
CA ASN A 94 15.83 -22.38 -31.11
C ASN A 94 16.26 -22.53 -29.64
N PRO A 95 16.29 -23.75 -29.07
CA PRO A 95 16.80 -23.92 -27.74
C PRO A 95 18.28 -23.49 -27.66
N VAL A 96 18.62 -22.88 -26.54
CA VAL A 96 19.95 -22.35 -26.21
C VAL A 96 20.32 -22.82 -24.82
N ASP A 97 21.60 -22.75 -24.51
CA ASP A 97 22.12 -23.07 -23.18
C ASP A 97 22.46 -21.77 -22.42
N VAL A 98 21.59 -21.35 -21.50
CA VAL A 98 21.69 -20.07 -20.79
C VAL A 98 22.61 -20.21 -19.57
N GLN A 99 23.71 -19.46 -19.55
CA GLN A 99 24.70 -19.51 -18.46
C GLN A 99 24.62 -18.30 -17.53
N HIS A 100 24.28 -17.14 -18.07
CA HIS A 100 24.17 -15.90 -17.30
C HIS A 100 22.92 -15.13 -17.71
N VAL A 101 22.20 -14.60 -16.73
CA VAL A 101 21.13 -13.62 -16.92
C VAL A 101 21.34 -12.52 -15.88
N GLN A 102 21.34 -11.26 -16.29
CA GLN A 102 21.37 -10.13 -15.37
C GLN A 102 20.38 -9.03 -15.74
N ILE A 103 20.01 -8.25 -14.74
CA ILE A 103 19.27 -7.00 -14.87
C ILE A 103 19.72 -6.05 -13.76
N THR A 104 19.86 -4.76 -14.08
CA THR A 104 20.21 -3.73 -13.09
C THR A 104 18.98 -2.92 -12.74
N LEU A 105 18.72 -2.72 -11.45
CA LEU A 105 17.64 -1.87 -10.95
C LEU A 105 18.21 -0.67 -10.18
N GLU A 106 17.40 0.38 -10.05
CA GLU A 106 17.70 1.61 -9.28
C GLU A 106 16.79 1.73 -8.06
N GLN A 107 17.32 2.32 -6.99
CA GLN A 107 16.53 2.93 -5.93
C GLN A 107 16.86 4.42 -5.86
N ASP A 108 15.83 5.25 -5.89
CA ASP A 108 15.87 6.70 -5.76
C ASP A 108 14.59 7.14 -5.02
N ALA A 109 14.62 7.02 -3.69
CA ALA A 109 13.45 7.26 -2.84
C ALA A 109 12.88 8.70 -3.02
N GLY A 110 13.74 9.67 -3.36
CA GLY A 110 13.29 11.03 -3.66
C GLY A 110 12.46 11.16 -4.94
N ALA A 111 12.52 10.16 -5.81
CA ALA A 111 11.72 10.04 -7.03
C ALA A 111 10.63 8.96 -6.94
N GLY A 112 10.43 8.35 -5.77
CA GLY A 112 9.47 7.25 -5.58
C GLY A 112 9.89 5.95 -6.28
N ILE A 113 11.18 5.78 -6.56
CA ILE A 113 11.73 4.59 -7.22
C ILE A 113 12.32 3.69 -6.13
N TYR A 114 11.81 2.48 -6.00
CA TYR A 114 12.21 1.52 -4.98
C TYR A 114 12.63 0.21 -5.61
N TYR A 115 13.52 -0.52 -4.94
CA TYR A 115 13.76 -1.89 -5.35
C TYR A 115 12.50 -2.75 -5.10
N PRO A 116 12.23 -3.77 -5.94
CA PRO A 116 11.25 -4.79 -5.59
C PRO A 116 11.71 -5.58 -4.35
N SER A 117 10.81 -6.32 -3.69
CA SER A 117 11.21 -7.28 -2.64
C SER A 117 12.26 -8.28 -3.15
N ASP A 118 12.04 -8.78 -4.36
CA ASP A 118 12.86 -9.79 -5.03
C ASP A 118 12.74 -9.73 -6.56
N VAL A 119 13.73 -10.34 -7.23
CA VAL A 119 13.70 -10.65 -8.66
C VAL A 119 13.82 -12.15 -8.85
N GLN A 120 12.88 -12.73 -9.56
CA GLN A 120 12.79 -14.18 -9.82
C GLN A 120 13.23 -14.48 -11.25
N PHE A 121 14.13 -15.44 -11.40
CA PHE A 121 14.59 -15.94 -12.69
C PHE A 121 14.02 -17.34 -12.92
N GLN A 122 13.41 -17.57 -14.07
CA GLN A 122 12.72 -18.80 -14.43
C GLN A 122 13.10 -19.20 -15.85
N ALA A 123 13.10 -20.50 -16.14
CA ALA A 123 13.24 -21.05 -17.48
C ALA A 123 11.97 -21.80 -17.88
N TYR A 124 11.70 -21.89 -19.18
CA TYR A 124 10.63 -22.73 -19.70
C TYR A 124 11.19 -24.07 -20.16
N GLU A 125 10.72 -25.16 -19.57
CA GLU A 125 11.17 -26.50 -19.86
C GLU A 125 9.97 -27.46 -19.86
N ASN A 126 9.90 -28.36 -20.84
CA ASN A 126 8.90 -29.42 -20.90
C ASN A 126 7.43 -28.94 -20.76
N GLY A 127 7.12 -27.73 -21.23
CA GLY A 127 5.77 -27.17 -21.17
C GLY A 127 5.42 -26.44 -19.87
N GLN A 128 6.40 -26.22 -18.98
CA GLN A 128 6.20 -25.59 -17.68
C GLN A 128 7.32 -24.60 -17.35
N TRP A 129 7.03 -23.66 -16.45
CA TRP A 129 8.04 -22.77 -15.88
C TRP A 129 8.70 -23.44 -14.68
N ILE A 130 10.04 -23.44 -14.67
CA ILE A 130 10.87 -23.92 -13.57
C ILE A 130 11.61 -22.75 -12.93
N ALA A 131 11.73 -22.74 -11.61
CA ALA A 131 12.41 -21.67 -10.88
C ALA A 131 13.92 -21.88 -10.86
N LEU A 132 14.69 -20.96 -11.44
CA LEU A 132 16.16 -20.99 -11.43
C LEU A 132 16.72 -20.43 -10.13
N THR A 133 16.34 -19.20 -9.79
CA THR A 133 16.73 -18.53 -8.55
C THR A 133 15.80 -17.36 -8.23
N THR A 134 15.77 -16.97 -6.94
CA THR A 134 15.15 -15.73 -6.46
C THR A 134 16.23 -14.92 -5.77
N VAL A 135 16.40 -13.67 -6.20
CA VAL A 135 17.39 -12.74 -5.65
C VAL A 135 16.64 -11.64 -4.91
N ASN A 136 16.74 -11.61 -3.59
CA ASN A 136 16.17 -10.54 -2.78
C ASN A 136 16.98 -9.25 -2.93
N SER A 137 16.30 -8.11 -2.75
CA SER A 137 16.98 -6.83 -2.62
C SER A 137 17.88 -6.83 -1.39
N SER A 138 19.12 -6.41 -1.58
CA SER A 138 20.13 -6.36 -0.51
C SER A 138 20.13 -5.02 0.24
N ILE A 139 19.53 -4.01 -0.38
CA ILE A 139 19.35 -2.67 0.17
C ILE A 139 17.87 -2.52 0.55
N PRO A 140 17.54 -2.19 1.80
CA PRO A 140 16.17 -1.97 2.21
C PRO A 140 15.60 -0.68 1.59
N GLU A 141 14.30 -0.62 1.37
CA GLU A 141 13.62 0.58 0.85
C GLU A 141 13.85 1.81 1.74
N SER A 142 14.03 1.61 3.06
CA SER A 142 14.34 2.69 4.01
C SER A 142 15.70 3.38 3.79
N ASP A 143 16.58 2.80 2.95
CA ASP A 143 17.79 3.47 2.52
C ASP A 143 17.46 4.54 1.47
N THR A 144 17.59 5.80 1.86
CA THR A 144 17.26 6.95 1.00
C THR A 144 18.36 7.30 0.01
N ASN A 145 19.51 6.62 0.02
CA ASN A 145 20.57 6.86 -0.93
C ASN A 145 20.16 6.40 -2.33
N LYS A 146 20.50 7.22 -3.34
CA LYS A 146 20.39 6.80 -4.73
C LYS A 146 21.41 5.70 -5.03
N THR A 147 20.94 4.49 -5.31
CA THR A 147 21.79 3.30 -5.51
C THR A 147 21.32 2.47 -6.69
N THR A 148 22.18 1.55 -7.13
CA THR A 148 21.82 0.53 -8.13
C THR A 148 22.25 -0.84 -7.64
N GLN A 149 21.44 -1.87 -7.92
CA GLN A 149 21.73 -3.27 -7.62
C GLN A 149 21.61 -4.11 -8.89
N VAL A 150 22.57 -5.01 -9.10
CA VAL A 150 22.51 -6.04 -10.14
C VAL A 150 21.84 -7.28 -9.54
N PHE A 151 20.81 -7.78 -10.23
CA PHE A 151 20.16 -9.05 -9.93
C PHE A 151 20.57 -10.02 -11.03
N GLN A 152 21.05 -11.20 -10.66
CA GLN A 152 21.62 -12.12 -11.62
C GLN A 152 21.39 -13.59 -11.28
N PHE A 153 21.42 -14.41 -12.32
CA PHE A 153 21.50 -15.85 -12.29
C PHE A 153 22.77 -16.29 -13.03
N ASP A 154 23.50 -17.23 -12.45
CA ASP A 154 24.71 -17.83 -13.02
C ASP A 154 24.64 -19.36 -12.95
N SER A 155 24.94 -20.05 -14.05
CA SER A 155 25.11 -21.50 -14.12
C SER A 155 26.31 -21.85 -14.98
N SER A 156 27.32 -22.48 -14.37
CA SER A 156 28.49 -22.99 -15.10
C SER A 156 28.14 -24.14 -16.04
N ALA A 157 27.07 -24.87 -15.75
CA ALA A 157 26.59 -25.97 -16.59
C ALA A 157 25.65 -25.50 -17.70
N GLY A 158 25.18 -24.25 -17.63
CA GLY A 158 24.10 -23.75 -18.47
C GLY A 158 22.73 -24.34 -18.13
N VAL A 159 21.69 -23.79 -18.73
CA VAL A 159 20.30 -24.27 -18.65
C VAL A 159 19.73 -24.29 -20.06
N GLU A 160 19.42 -25.48 -20.56
CA GLU A 160 18.78 -25.64 -21.87
C GLU A 160 17.34 -25.13 -21.82
N THR A 161 17.04 -24.10 -22.62
CA THR A 161 15.68 -23.56 -22.70
C THR A 161 15.42 -22.82 -24.00
N THR A 162 14.14 -22.60 -24.30
CA THR A 162 13.68 -21.70 -25.36
C THR A 162 13.16 -20.37 -24.80
N GLU A 163 12.93 -20.26 -23.49
CA GLU A 163 12.42 -19.04 -22.88
C GLU A 163 12.98 -18.81 -21.47
N ILE A 164 13.37 -17.58 -21.18
CA ILE A 164 13.68 -17.09 -19.84
C ILE A 164 12.60 -16.11 -19.41
N ARG A 165 12.21 -16.16 -18.14
CA ARG A 165 11.34 -15.17 -17.52
C ARG A 165 12.00 -14.54 -16.31
N ILE A 166 11.96 -13.22 -16.27
CA ILE A 166 12.39 -12.41 -15.13
C ILE A 166 11.12 -11.76 -14.56
N ALA A 167 10.80 -12.06 -13.31
CA ALA A 167 9.60 -11.55 -12.65
C ALA A 167 9.97 -10.74 -11.41
N PHE A 168 9.34 -9.58 -11.22
CA PHE A 168 9.53 -8.74 -10.03
C PHE A 168 8.24 -7.96 -9.70
N PRO A 169 7.89 -7.80 -8.42
CA PRO A 169 6.78 -6.94 -8.02
C PRO A 169 7.08 -5.46 -8.30
N VAL A 170 6.03 -4.66 -8.44
CA VAL A 170 6.13 -3.22 -8.65
C VAL A 170 5.07 -2.55 -7.77
N GLU A 171 5.51 -2.07 -6.61
CA GLU A 171 4.62 -1.43 -5.62
C GLU A 171 4.35 0.04 -5.94
N LEU A 172 5.37 0.82 -6.31
CA LEU A 172 5.24 2.21 -6.78
C LEU A 172 5.91 2.36 -8.15
N PHE A 173 7.19 2.73 -8.20
CA PHE A 173 8.01 2.65 -9.41
C PHE A 173 9.20 1.70 -9.23
N VAL A 174 9.44 0.88 -10.25
CA VAL A 174 10.68 0.12 -10.43
C VAL A 174 11.32 0.54 -11.74
N PHE A 175 12.59 0.92 -11.68
CA PHE A 175 13.38 1.31 -12.85
C PHE A 175 14.46 0.25 -13.10
N ALA A 176 14.47 -0.29 -14.30
CA ALA A 176 15.38 -1.36 -14.69
C ALA A 176 16.07 -1.06 -16.03
N ARG A 177 17.28 -1.60 -16.21
CA ARG A 177 18.08 -1.49 -17.44
C ARG A 177 19.09 -2.63 -17.56
N GLY A 178 19.78 -2.67 -18.70
CA GLY A 178 20.90 -3.57 -18.90
C GLY A 178 20.55 -5.04 -18.75
N LEU A 179 19.37 -5.45 -19.24
CA LEU A 179 19.07 -6.87 -19.41
C LEU A 179 20.09 -7.49 -20.38
N ASP A 180 20.85 -8.45 -19.88
CA ASP A 180 21.89 -9.16 -20.63
C ASP A 180 21.82 -10.66 -20.31
N ILE A 181 21.85 -11.48 -21.35
CA ILE A 181 21.83 -12.93 -21.31
C ILE A 181 22.97 -13.47 -22.15
N THR A 182 23.82 -14.31 -21.54
CA THR A 182 24.92 -14.98 -22.24
C THR A 182 24.90 -16.49 -22.02
N GLY A 183 25.49 -17.22 -22.96
CA GLY A 183 25.51 -18.68 -22.95
C GLY A 183 26.00 -19.27 -24.26
N SER A 184 25.37 -20.34 -24.74
CA SER A 184 25.75 -21.03 -25.96
C SER A 184 24.55 -21.29 -26.87
N THR A 185 24.73 -21.09 -28.18
CA THR A 185 23.73 -21.48 -29.20
C THR A 185 23.74 -22.97 -29.53
N THR A 186 24.68 -23.74 -29.00
CA THR A 186 24.71 -25.21 -29.10
C THR A 186 24.34 -25.85 -27.77
N GLU A 187 23.29 -26.69 -27.79
CA GLU A 187 22.76 -27.42 -26.63
C GLU A 187 23.81 -28.40 -26.06
N THR A 188 24.33 -28.13 -24.86
CA THR A 188 25.20 -29.06 -24.11
C THR A 188 24.97 -29.04 -22.59
N GLY A 189 24.01 -28.25 -22.10
CA GLY A 189 23.80 -28.01 -20.67
C GLY A 189 23.08 -29.15 -19.92
N GLU A 190 22.97 -29.02 -18.60
CA GLU A 190 22.20 -29.97 -17.78
C GLU A 190 20.69 -29.77 -18.00
N THR A 191 19.94 -30.87 -18.13
CA THR A 191 18.48 -30.87 -17.91
C THR A 191 18.25 -30.70 -16.41
N PRO A 192 17.89 -29.51 -15.92
CA PRO A 192 18.03 -29.26 -14.50
C PRO A 192 16.79 -29.71 -13.73
N THR A 193 16.97 -30.36 -12.58
CA THR A 193 15.88 -30.69 -11.65
C THR A 193 15.51 -29.47 -10.81
N TYR A 194 14.91 -28.45 -11.40
CA TYR A 194 14.37 -27.30 -10.69
C TYR A 194 12.92 -27.55 -10.25
N PRO A 195 12.45 -26.92 -9.14
CA PRO A 195 11.06 -27.01 -8.75
C PRO A 195 10.17 -26.30 -9.77
N VAL A 196 9.05 -26.93 -10.11
CA VAL A 196 7.99 -26.32 -10.91
C VAL A 196 7.43 -25.12 -10.15
N VAL A 197 7.28 -23.98 -10.83
CA VAL A 197 6.64 -22.80 -10.25
C VAL A 197 5.17 -23.13 -9.97
N ALA A 198 4.81 -23.21 -8.69
CA ALA A 198 3.42 -23.42 -8.31
C ALA A 198 2.58 -22.19 -8.72
N PRO A 199 1.38 -22.37 -9.28
CA PRO A 199 0.48 -21.25 -9.47
C PRO A 199 0.14 -20.64 -8.10
N SER A 200 0.20 -19.32 -7.99
CA SER A 200 -0.25 -18.61 -6.79
C SER A 200 -1.75 -18.85 -6.61
N THR A 201 -2.11 -19.71 -5.66
CA THR A 201 -3.49 -19.91 -5.26
C THR A 201 -3.78 -18.97 -4.10
N ALA A 202 -4.07 -17.71 -4.39
CA ALA A 202 -4.78 -16.87 -3.44
C ALA A 202 -6.15 -17.54 -3.20
N SER A 203 -6.42 -17.95 -1.96
CA SER A 203 -7.76 -18.41 -1.59
C SER A 203 -8.73 -17.27 -1.85
N PRO A 204 -9.81 -17.47 -2.63
CA PRO A 204 -10.80 -16.42 -2.82
C PRO A 204 -11.39 -16.07 -1.44
N SER A 205 -11.12 -14.85 -0.99
CA SER A 205 -11.90 -14.25 0.09
C SER A 205 -13.23 -13.75 -0.49
N THR A 206 -14.21 -13.57 0.39
CA THR A 206 -15.46 -12.87 0.06
C THR A 206 -15.30 -11.41 0.46
N VAL A 207 -15.85 -10.50 -0.35
CA VAL A 207 -15.97 -9.08 0.02
C VAL A 207 -16.60 -8.92 1.41
N MET A 208 -16.17 -7.90 2.15
CA MET A 208 -16.68 -7.64 3.50
C MET A 208 -18.15 -7.21 3.44
N SER A 209 -19.01 -8.02 4.07
CA SER A 209 -20.44 -7.75 4.18
C SER A 209 -20.80 -7.28 5.59
N PRO A 210 -21.75 -6.34 5.77
CA PRO A 210 -22.15 -5.81 7.08
C PRO A 210 -22.61 -6.87 8.10
N ASP A 211 -23.08 -8.02 7.61
CA ASP A 211 -23.50 -9.16 8.43
C ASP A 211 -22.31 -10.07 8.87
N SER A 212 -21.10 -9.77 8.40
CA SER A 212 -19.89 -10.53 8.72
C SER A 212 -19.43 -10.22 10.14
N ILE A 213 -18.93 -11.24 10.84
CA ILE A 213 -18.40 -11.08 12.20
C ILE A 213 -17.21 -10.10 12.28
N ASN A 214 -16.49 -9.92 11.17
CA ASN A 214 -15.33 -9.04 11.06
C ASN A 214 -15.67 -7.58 10.67
N ASP A 215 -16.92 -7.28 10.31
CA ASP A 215 -17.31 -5.92 9.89
C ASP A 215 -17.61 -5.00 11.09
N HIS A 216 -17.59 -5.57 12.30
CA HIS A 216 -17.99 -4.86 13.53
C HIS A 216 -19.38 -4.20 13.41
N GLY A 217 -20.23 -4.76 12.53
CA GLY A 217 -21.57 -4.30 12.21
C GLY A 217 -21.62 -2.99 11.42
N ILE A 218 -20.53 -2.55 10.80
CA ILE A 218 -20.46 -1.35 9.95
C ILE A 218 -21.07 -1.65 8.59
N ALA A 219 -21.98 -0.78 8.14
CA ALA A 219 -22.64 -0.93 6.86
C ALA A 219 -22.30 0.24 5.94
N ASN A 220 -22.55 1.46 6.41
CA ASN A 220 -22.21 2.71 5.75
C ASN A 220 -21.60 3.67 6.77
N MET A 221 -20.29 3.85 6.67
CA MET A 221 -19.49 4.72 7.53
C MET A 221 -19.17 6.03 6.80
N LEU A 222 -19.64 7.15 7.32
CA LEU A 222 -19.25 8.47 6.81
C LEU A 222 -17.96 8.93 7.48
N LEU A 223 -16.99 9.35 6.66
CA LEU A 223 -15.81 10.07 7.13
C LEU A 223 -16.21 11.51 7.45
N VAL A 224 -15.83 11.96 8.63
CA VAL A 224 -16.14 13.28 9.19
C VAL A 224 -14.80 13.97 9.47
N PRO A 225 -14.24 14.72 8.50
CA PRO A 225 -13.05 15.52 8.74
C PRO A 225 -13.36 16.68 9.70
N THR A 226 -12.60 16.81 10.78
CA THR A 226 -12.84 17.81 11.83
C THR A 226 -11.56 18.48 12.32
N GLY A 227 -11.72 19.61 12.99
CA GLY A 227 -10.63 20.36 13.59
C GLY A 227 -10.45 21.73 12.96
N SER A 228 -9.20 22.20 12.94
CA SER A 228 -8.84 23.57 12.59
C SER A 228 -8.91 23.88 11.07
N HIS A 229 -10.11 23.75 10.48
CA HIS A 229 -10.41 24.06 9.08
C HIS A 229 -11.63 25.00 8.90
N GLY A 230 -11.87 25.87 9.89
CA GLY A 230 -12.98 26.83 9.85
C GLY A 230 -14.35 26.14 9.85
N GLN A 231 -15.32 26.69 9.13
CA GLN A 231 -16.70 26.16 9.09
C GLN A 231 -16.78 24.74 8.52
N LEU A 232 -15.86 24.37 7.61
CA LEU A 232 -15.78 23.03 7.03
C LEU A 232 -15.26 21.98 8.02
N GLY A 233 -14.54 22.40 9.07
CA GLY A 233 -14.05 21.52 10.11
C GLY A 233 -14.85 21.51 11.40
N THR A 234 -15.96 22.23 11.45
CA THR A 234 -16.85 22.28 12.62
C THR A 234 -18.23 21.72 12.27
N TRP A 235 -18.66 20.63 12.89
CA TRP A 235 -19.96 20.01 12.65
C TRP A 235 -20.99 20.36 13.73
N SER A 236 -22.14 20.85 13.30
CA SER A 236 -23.29 21.12 14.16
C SER A 236 -24.27 19.94 14.22
N ALA A 237 -25.19 19.95 15.19
CA ALA A 237 -26.23 18.93 15.24
C ALA A 237 -27.13 18.96 13.99
N GLY A 238 -27.34 20.15 13.40
CA GLY A 238 -28.10 20.31 12.17
C GLY A 238 -27.41 19.67 10.97
N ASP A 239 -26.08 19.77 10.90
CA ASP A 239 -25.25 19.20 9.84
C ASP A 239 -25.33 17.66 9.86
N PHE A 240 -25.40 17.06 11.06
CA PHE A 240 -25.48 15.61 11.22
C PHE A 240 -26.87 15.02 10.93
N VAL A 241 -27.97 15.77 11.10
CA VAL A 241 -29.33 15.22 10.86
C VAL A 241 -29.46 14.60 9.46
N PRO A 242 -29.18 15.30 8.35
CA PRO A 242 -29.31 14.71 7.02
C PRO A 242 -28.29 13.60 6.73
N MET A 243 -27.25 13.45 7.54
CA MET A 243 -26.31 12.32 7.45
C MET A 243 -26.84 11.08 8.21
N LEU A 244 -27.62 11.29 9.28
CA LEU A 244 -28.18 10.20 10.10
C LEU A 244 -29.50 9.66 9.52
N GLU A 245 -30.26 10.52 8.84
CA GLU A 245 -31.52 10.17 8.21
C GLU A 245 -31.64 10.76 6.81
N TYR A 246 -32.20 9.98 5.88
CA TYR A 246 -32.51 10.47 4.55
C TYR A 246 -33.67 11.46 4.61
N ILE A 247 -33.41 12.70 4.21
CA ILE A 247 -34.42 13.74 4.06
C ILE A 247 -34.85 13.79 2.59
N ASN A 248 -36.12 13.52 2.29
CA ASN A 248 -36.61 13.59 0.91
C ASN A 248 -36.77 15.05 0.42
N PRO A 249 -37.02 15.28 -0.88
CA PRO A 249 -37.23 16.64 -1.41
C PRO A 249 -38.44 17.40 -0.82
N ALA A 250 -39.32 16.73 -0.07
CA ALA A 250 -40.41 17.36 0.68
C ALA A 250 -40.01 17.78 2.11
N GLY A 251 -38.75 17.61 2.49
CA GLY A 251 -38.22 17.91 3.82
C GLY A 251 -38.62 16.90 4.90
N GLN A 252 -38.94 15.66 4.50
CA GLN A 252 -39.40 14.62 5.43
C GLN A 252 -38.31 13.59 5.67
N ALA A 253 -38.09 13.22 6.94
CA ALA A 253 -37.29 12.08 7.32
C ALA A 253 -37.94 10.77 6.84
N VAL A 254 -37.20 9.96 6.07
CA VAL A 254 -37.72 8.75 5.44
C VAL A 254 -37.15 7.48 6.07
N SER A 255 -35.84 7.43 6.26
CA SER A 255 -35.11 6.23 6.70
C SER A 255 -33.78 6.61 7.33
N PRO A 256 -33.14 5.70 8.08
CA PRO A 256 -31.71 5.83 8.40
C PRO A 256 -30.86 5.98 7.13
N LEU A 257 -29.73 6.68 7.23
CA LEU A 257 -28.76 6.83 6.14
C LEU A 257 -27.41 6.21 6.53
N PHE A 258 -26.52 6.96 7.19
CA PHE A 258 -25.27 6.42 7.72
C PHE A 258 -25.48 5.77 9.10
N ASP A 259 -24.80 4.66 9.36
CA ASP A 259 -24.85 3.95 10.65
C ASP A 259 -23.55 4.06 11.47
N THR A 260 -22.51 4.69 10.91
CA THR A 260 -21.23 4.89 11.57
C THR A 260 -20.63 6.24 11.16
N MET A 261 -20.05 6.95 12.12
CA MET A 261 -19.33 8.22 11.89
C MET A 261 -17.87 8.07 12.29
N LEU A 262 -16.95 8.26 11.35
CA LEU A 262 -15.51 8.22 11.57
C LEU A 262 -14.97 9.66 11.67
N PHE A 263 -14.49 10.06 12.83
CA PHE A 263 -13.89 11.39 13.02
C PHE A 263 -12.39 11.35 12.71
N SER A 264 -11.96 12.09 11.68
CA SER A 264 -10.55 12.20 11.27
C SER A 264 -10.06 13.66 11.35
N PRO A 265 -8.83 13.91 11.84
CA PRO A 265 -8.26 15.25 11.86
C PRO A 265 -7.90 15.74 10.45
N TYR A 266 -8.06 17.04 10.19
CA TYR A 266 -7.36 17.63 9.04
C TYR A 266 -5.84 17.53 9.21
N SER A 267 -5.13 17.42 8.08
CA SER A 267 -3.67 17.21 8.03
C SER A 267 -2.81 18.34 8.62
N ASN A 268 -3.40 19.47 8.98
CA ASN A 268 -2.69 20.63 9.53
C ASN A 268 -2.49 20.59 11.05
N VAL A 269 -2.94 19.54 11.76
CA VAL A 269 -2.68 19.40 13.20
C VAL A 269 -1.17 19.24 13.46
N PRO A 270 -0.54 20.13 14.25
CA PRO A 270 0.88 20.00 14.54
C PRO A 270 1.20 18.72 15.32
N ASN A 271 2.21 17.97 14.87
CA ASN A 271 2.70 16.74 15.52
C ASN A 271 3.44 17.04 16.84
N THR A 272 2.69 17.49 17.84
CA THR A 272 3.17 17.87 19.17
C THR A 272 2.09 17.53 20.20
N VAL A 273 2.49 17.42 21.47
CA VAL A 273 1.56 17.27 22.60
C VAL A 273 0.48 18.36 22.57
N ALA A 274 0.85 19.61 22.32
CA ALA A 274 -0.09 20.74 22.30
C ALA A 274 -1.07 20.67 21.11
N GLY A 275 -0.57 20.34 19.91
CA GLY A 275 -1.41 20.22 18.71
C GLY A 275 -2.45 19.12 18.86
N TRP A 276 -2.02 17.94 19.30
CA TRP A 276 -2.93 16.81 19.50
C TRP A 276 -3.88 16.99 20.67
N THR A 277 -3.45 17.63 21.76
CA THR A 277 -4.35 18.01 22.86
C THR A 277 -5.42 18.98 22.37
N GLY A 278 -5.04 19.97 21.56
CA GLY A 278 -5.98 20.94 20.98
C GLY A 278 -7.01 20.29 20.07
N TYR A 279 -6.60 19.35 19.21
CA TYR A 279 -7.53 18.56 18.39
C TYR A 279 -8.51 17.74 19.25
N ILE A 280 -7.99 17.02 20.25
CA ILE A 280 -8.83 16.24 21.15
C ILE A 280 -9.80 17.16 21.93
N ASP A 281 -9.36 18.34 22.39
CA ASP A 281 -10.25 19.29 23.08
C ASP A 281 -11.39 19.77 22.16
N ASP A 282 -11.09 20.08 20.90
CA ASP A 282 -12.07 20.51 19.89
C ASP A 282 -13.10 19.41 19.59
N LEU A 283 -12.65 18.16 19.47
CA LEU A 283 -13.49 16.98 19.22
C LEU A 283 -14.53 16.72 20.32
N PHE A 284 -14.23 17.10 21.58
CA PHE A 284 -15.14 16.94 22.73
C PHE A 284 -15.76 18.25 23.19
N GLN A 285 -15.64 19.33 22.42
CA GLN A 285 -16.22 20.62 22.77
C GLN A 285 -17.76 20.57 22.72
N ALA A 286 -18.41 21.19 23.71
CA ALA A 286 -19.87 21.23 23.78
C ALA A 286 -20.48 21.96 22.57
N GLY A 287 -21.56 21.42 22.02
CA GLY A 287 -22.31 21.99 20.89
C GLY A 287 -21.71 21.74 19.51
N GLN A 288 -20.61 21.00 19.40
CA GLN A 288 -19.98 20.64 18.12
C GLN A 288 -19.45 19.19 18.14
N GLU A 289 -19.01 18.70 16.98
CA GLU A 289 -18.42 17.38 16.78
C GLU A 289 -19.17 16.25 17.50
N LEU A 290 -18.55 15.55 18.46
CA LEU A 290 -19.16 14.42 19.15
C LEU A 290 -20.37 14.82 20.01
N ASP A 291 -20.36 16.01 20.61
CA ASP A 291 -21.53 16.48 21.37
C ASP A 291 -22.68 16.84 20.42
N ALA A 292 -22.39 17.46 19.29
CA ALA A 292 -23.37 17.73 18.23
C ALA A 292 -23.97 16.44 17.66
N LEU A 293 -23.14 15.44 17.35
CA LEU A 293 -23.58 14.13 16.88
C LEU A 293 -24.48 13.45 17.94
N ASN A 294 -24.08 13.46 19.21
CA ASN A 294 -24.89 12.90 20.28
C ASN A 294 -26.27 13.57 20.38
N GLN A 295 -26.35 14.89 20.18
CA GLN A 295 -27.63 15.61 20.13
C GLN A 295 -28.45 15.22 18.89
N ALA A 296 -27.82 15.19 17.70
CA ALA A 296 -28.46 14.85 16.44
C ALA A 296 -29.07 13.43 16.48
N VAL A 297 -28.36 12.44 17.01
CA VAL A 297 -28.89 11.07 17.16
C VAL A 297 -30.09 11.03 18.11
N GLY A 298 -30.10 11.89 19.13
CA GLY A 298 -31.26 12.05 20.01
C GLY A 298 -32.50 12.60 19.28
N LEU A 299 -32.31 13.46 18.28
CA LEU A 299 -33.37 13.98 17.41
C LEU A 299 -33.83 12.92 16.41
N THR A 300 -32.90 12.25 15.72
CA THR A 300 -33.24 11.25 14.69
C THR A 300 -33.89 9.99 15.28
N ASN A 301 -33.54 9.63 16.51
CA ASN A 301 -34.24 8.57 17.24
C ASN A 301 -35.72 8.89 17.46
N GLN A 302 -36.10 10.17 17.56
CA GLN A 302 -37.49 10.59 17.72
C GLN A 302 -38.21 10.65 16.37
N SER A 303 -37.59 11.22 15.33
CA SER A 303 -38.18 11.33 13.98
C SER A 303 -38.39 9.96 13.33
N LEU A 304 -37.41 9.06 13.45
CA LEU A 304 -37.46 7.70 12.87
C LEU A 304 -38.07 6.65 13.82
N ASN A 305 -38.50 7.04 15.02
CA ASN A 305 -39.03 6.12 16.03
C ASN A 305 -38.07 4.95 16.36
N ARG A 306 -36.80 5.28 16.64
CA ARG A 306 -35.71 4.35 17.01
C ARG A 306 -35.25 4.56 18.47
N PRO A 307 -36.14 4.44 19.47
CA PRO A 307 -35.80 4.79 20.84
C PRO A 307 -34.62 3.92 21.36
N GLY A 308 -33.59 4.60 21.87
CA GLY A 308 -32.42 3.94 22.46
C GLY A 308 -31.39 3.41 21.47
N TYR A 309 -31.57 3.64 20.16
CA TYR A 309 -30.51 3.39 19.18
C TYR A 309 -29.32 4.32 19.46
N LYS A 310 -28.11 3.78 19.27
CA LYS A 310 -26.86 4.51 19.45
C LYS A 310 -26.06 4.48 18.17
N GLU A 311 -25.64 5.64 17.70
CA GLU A 311 -24.80 5.73 16.52
C GLU A 311 -23.40 5.24 16.83
N LYS A 312 -22.81 4.52 15.89
CA LYS A 312 -21.45 4.03 16.03
C LYS A 312 -20.47 5.14 15.69
N VAL A 313 -19.42 5.23 16.51
CA VAL A 313 -18.34 6.20 16.35
C VAL A 313 -17.03 5.43 16.19
N VAL A 314 -16.24 5.87 15.22
CA VAL A 314 -14.84 5.49 15.03
C VAL A 314 -13.99 6.74 15.23
N LEU A 315 -12.91 6.63 16.01
CA LEU A 315 -12.00 7.74 16.28
C LEU A 315 -10.61 7.45 15.73
N SER A 316 -9.97 8.46 15.15
CA SER A 316 -8.68 8.29 14.48
C SER A 316 -7.50 8.22 15.44
N ILE A 317 -6.53 7.38 15.11
CA ILE A 317 -5.16 7.39 15.63
C ILE A 317 -4.31 8.08 14.55
N PRO A 318 -3.74 9.25 14.83
CA PRO A 318 -2.95 9.96 13.84
C PRO A 318 -1.61 9.26 13.60
N TYR A 319 -1.04 9.49 12.42
CA TYR A 319 0.33 9.09 12.14
C TYR A 319 1.32 9.94 12.92
N PHE A 320 2.29 9.30 13.57
CA PHE A 320 3.42 9.96 14.23
C PHE A 320 4.64 9.88 13.31
N PRO A 321 4.92 10.91 12.48
CA PRO A 321 5.94 10.83 11.47
C PRO A 321 7.34 10.76 12.08
N TYR A 322 8.22 10.04 11.40
CA TYR A 322 9.64 10.07 11.72
C TYR A 322 10.25 11.47 11.52
N GLY A 323 11.26 11.84 12.32
CA GLY A 323 12.03 13.08 12.14
C GLY A 323 11.45 14.31 12.84
N VAL A 324 10.43 14.18 13.67
CA VAL A 324 9.95 15.28 14.53
C VAL A 324 10.94 15.54 15.66
N ALA A 325 11.50 16.74 15.69
CA ALA A 325 12.53 17.13 16.65
C ALA A 325 12.04 17.15 18.10
N ASP A 326 10.87 17.76 18.29
CA ASP A 326 10.31 18.13 19.56
C ASP A 326 8.81 17.86 19.49
N PHE A 327 8.43 16.66 19.93
CA PHE A 327 7.02 16.33 20.10
C PHE A 327 6.48 16.94 21.40
N GLY A 328 7.36 17.12 22.39
CA GLY A 328 7.05 17.64 23.72
C GLY A 328 7.09 16.59 24.82
N ASN A 329 6.68 17.01 26.02
CA ASN A 329 6.75 16.21 27.23
C ASN A 329 5.53 15.30 27.41
N VAL A 330 5.77 13.99 27.50
CA VAL A 330 4.77 12.99 27.86
C VAL A 330 5.21 12.32 29.16
N ASP A 331 4.39 12.45 30.21
CA ASP A 331 4.63 11.84 31.54
C ASP A 331 6.04 12.10 32.14
N GLY A 332 6.60 13.29 31.88
CA GLY A 332 7.92 13.67 32.37
C GLY A 332 9.08 13.31 31.42
N GLN A 333 8.80 12.69 30.28
CA GLN A 333 9.76 12.36 29.23
C GLN A 333 9.60 13.31 28.04
N GLU A 334 10.67 14.01 27.66
CA GLU A 334 10.72 14.74 26.38
C GLU A 334 10.85 13.73 25.23
N LEU A 335 9.93 13.79 24.27
CA LEU A 335 9.91 12.88 23.12
C LEU A 335 10.49 13.56 21.88
N SER A 336 11.40 12.85 21.22
CA SER A 336 11.95 13.17 19.91
C SER A 336 11.80 11.95 19.01
N PHE A 337 11.41 12.17 17.75
CA PHE A 337 11.24 11.12 16.75
C PHE A 337 12.41 11.06 15.76
N TYR A 338 13.55 11.69 16.09
CA TYR A 338 14.81 11.52 15.34
C TYR A 338 15.53 10.22 15.72
N GLY A 339 16.27 9.63 14.77
CA GLY A 339 17.09 8.44 14.97
C GLY A 339 17.68 7.90 13.66
N THR A 340 17.56 6.60 13.43
CA THR A 340 17.67 5.93 12.12
C THR A 340 16.46 5.00 11.96
N SER A 341 16.20 4.44 10.77
CA SER A 341 15.09 3.49 10.54
C SER A 341 15.10 2.26 11.45
N THR A 342 16.28 1.90 11.95
CA THR A 342 16.51 0.80 12.88
C THR A 342 16.72 1.26 14.30
N ASP A 343 16.58 2.56 14.58
CA ASP A 343 16.75 3.10 15.92
C ASP A 343 15.51 2.77 16.75
N GLU A 344 15.67 1.77 17.62
CA GLU A 344 14.64 1.32 18.55
C GLU A 344 14.13 2.49 19.40
N ASP A 345 14.96 3.49 19.71
CA ASP A 345 14.58 4.64 20.53
C ASP A 345 13.58 5.55 19.79
N ALA A 346 13.74 5.73 18.47
CA ALA A 346 12.82 6.55 17.66
C ALA A 346 11.45 5.88 17.45
N VAL A 347 11.43 4.56 17.30
CA VAL A 347 10.19 3.75 17.25
C VAL A 347 9.51 3.74 18.61
N ALA A 348 10.26 3.57 19.71
CA ALA A 348 9.73 3.57 21.07
C ALA A 348 9.15 4.92 21.47
N ALA A 349 9.80 6.03 21.10
CA ALA A 349 9.29 7.39 21.35
C ALA A 349 7.96 7.65 20.64
N ARG A 350 7.83 7.29 19.35
CA ARG A 350 6.57 7.39 18.60
C ARG A 350 5.48 6.50 19.17
N THR A 351 5.83 5.26 19.55
CA THR A 351 4.89 4.34 20.23
C THR A 351 4.41 4.92 21.57
N THR A 352 5.27 5.63 22.30
CA THR A 352 4.93 6.30 23.57
C THR A 352 3.96 7.47 23.33
N ALA A 353 4.22 8.30 22.32
CA ALA A 353 3.32 9.36 21.90
C ALA A 353 1.94 8.83 21.49
N MET A 354 1.89 7.74 20.72
CA MET A 354 0.65 7.08 20.31
C MET A 354 -0.15 6.57 21.51
N LYS A 355 0.49 5.89 22.47
CA LYS A 355 -0.15 5.43 23.71
C LYS A 355 -0.73 6.58 24.52
N TRP A 356 0.03 7.68 24.64
CA TRP A 356 -0.44 8.88 25.32
C TRP A 356 -1.66 9.50 24.63
N TYR A 357 -1.62 9.62 23.30
CA TYR A 357 -2.72 10.16 22.51
C TYR A 357 -3.99 9.33 22.70
N VAL A 358 -3.91 8.01 22.48
CA VAL A 358 -5.08 7.11 22.59
C VAL A 358 -5.62 7.09 24.02
N SER A 359 -4.76 7.06 25.03
CA SER A 359 -5.19 7.14 26.44
C SER A 359 -5.94 8.43 26.74
N THR A 360 -5.45 9.56 26.23
CA THR A 360 -6.09 10.88 26.40
C THR A 360 -7.45 10.94 25.70
N LEU A 361 -7.51 10.46 24.45
CA LEU A 361 -8.72 10.37 23.63
C LEU A 361 -9.79 9.51 24.32
N LEU A 362 -9.44 8.29 24.74
CA LEU A 362 -10.37 7.36 25.40
C LEU A 362 -10.79 7.85 26.80
N GLY A 363 -9.89 8.52 27.53
CA GLY A 363 -10.22 9.16 28.80
C GLY A 363 -11.30 10.24 28.65
N LYS A 364 -11.19 11.09 27.62
CA LYS A 364 -12.24 12.08 27.32
C LYS A 364 -13.54 11.45 26.85
N TRP A 365 -13.47 10.41 26.02
CA TRP A 365 -14.64 9.63 25.60
C TRP A 365 -15.43 9.09 26.81
N GLN A 366 -14.73 8.44 27.74
CA GLN A 366 -15.35 7.91 28.95
C GLN A 366 -15.96 9.01 29.82
N ALA A 367 -15.27 10.15 29.97
CA ALA A 367 -15.76 11.27 30.76
C ALA A 367 -16.99 11.96 30.14
N ALA A 368 -17.06 12.04 28.82
CA ALA A 368 -18.19 12.62 28.10
C ALA A 368 -19.48 11.81 28.29
N ASN A 369 -19.36 10.48 28.43
CA ASN A 369 -20.48 9.59 28.76
C ASN A 369 -21.73 9.81 27.86
N TYR A 370 -21.49 9.87 26.55
CA TYR A 370 -22.54 10.09 25.56
C TYR A 370 -23.65 9.03 25.66
N GLN A 371 -24.90 9.50 25.66
CA GLN A 371 -26.05 8.62 25.83
C GLN A 371 -26.51 7.99 24.51
N ASN A 372 -26.29 8.68 23.40
CA ASN A 372 -26.75 8.29 22.06
C ASN A 372 -25.61 7.78 21.16
N LEU A 373 -24.38 7.65 21.67
CA LEU A 373 -23.22 7.20 20.89
C LEU A 373 -22.60 5.95 21.51
N GLN A 374 -21.95 5.16 20.67
CA GLN A 374 -21.11 4.03 21.07
C GLN A 374 -19.81 4.02 20.28
N LEU A 375 -18.67 3.93 20.98
CA LEU A 375 -17.36 3.79 20.33
C LEU A 375 -17.19 2.33 19.91
N VAL A 376 -16.94 2.08 18.62
CA VAL A 376 -16.84 0.72 18.07
C VAL A 376 -15.47 0.36 17.53
N GLY A 377 -14.57 1.33 17.36
CA GLY A 377 -13.23 1.07 16.87
C GLY A 377 -12.38 2.32 16.77
N LEU A 378 -11.13 2.11 16.41
CA LEU A 378 -10.17 3.16 16.09
C LEU A 378 -9.79 3.08 14.60
N TYR A 379 -9.47 4.20 13.97
CA TYR A 379 -9.02 4.25 12.58
C TYR A 379 -7.54 4.62 12.51
N TRP A 380 -6.74 3.92 11.71
CA TRP A 380 -5.35 4.30 11.46
C TRP A 380 -5.26 5.26 10.27
N ASP A 381 -4.86 6.50 10.53
CA ASP A 381 -4.94 7.62 9.56
C ASP A 381 -3.87 7.61 8.47
N HIS A 382 -2.88 6.71 8.54
CA HIS A 382 -1.83 6.59 7.53
C HIS A 382 -2.23 5.56 6.47
N GLU A 383 -2.68 6.04 5.31
CA GLU A 383 -3.38 5.25 4.27
C GLU A 383 -2.47 4.37 3.40
N GLN A 384 -1.18 4.29 3.71
CA GLN A 384 -0.23 3.39 3.02
C GLN A 384 0.87 2.95 3.96
N LEU A 385 1.37 1.74 3.77
CA LEU A 385 2.68 1.37 4.30
C LEU A 385 3.75 2.03 3.43
N ASN A 386 4.71 2.72 4.03
CA ASN A 386 5.88 3.23 3.33
C ASN A 386 7.15 2.57 3.88
N PRO A 387 7.64 1.48 3.27
CA PRO A 387 8.85 0.80 3.74
C PRO A 387 10.11 1.67 3.59
N GLY A 388 10.03 2.72 2.76
CA GLY A 388 11.01 3.80 2.67
C GLY A 388 11.09 4.69 3.91
N LEU A 389 10.05 4.72 4.76
CA LEU A 389 10.05 5.50 5.98
C LEU A 389 10.57 4.68 7.17
N PRO A 390 11.56 5.20 7.92
CA PRO A 390 12.00 4.66 9.21
C PRO A 390 10.89 4.11 10.13
N GLY A 391 10.88 2.79 10.32
CA GLY A 391 10.00 2.11 11.28
C GLY A 391 8.50 2.23 10.99
N ASP A 392 8.10 2.43 9.72
CA ASP A 392 6.71 2.66 9.35
C ASP A 392 5.82 1.44 9.62
N GLU A 393 6.27 0.24 9.21
CA GLU A 393 5.59 -1.03 9.51
C GLU A 393 5.40 -1.23 11.02
N ALA A 394 6.41 -0.87 11.81
CA ALA A 394 6.33 -0.94 13.27
C ALA A 394 5.27 0.01 13.85
N MET A 395 4.95 1.13 13.18
CA MET A 395 3.87 2.03 13.58
C MET A 395 2.48 1.42 13.31
N PHE A 396 2.29 0.71 12.21
CA PHE A 396 1.05 -0.06 11.96
C PHE A 396 0.83 -1.09 13.08
N GLN A 397 1.85 -1.89 13.37
CA GLN A 397 1.78 -2.89 14.44
C GLN A 397 1.59 -2.25 15.82
N ALA A 398 2.22 -1.11 16.08
CA ALA A 398 2.02 -0.37 17.33
C ALA A 398 0.57 0.13 17.46
N ALA A 399 -0.02 0.68 16.40
CA ALA A 399 -1.39 1.16 16.39
C ALA A 399 -2.39 0.03 16.68
N SER A 400 -2.22 -1.10 15.99
CA SER A 400 -3.01 -2.33 16.24
C SER A 400 -2.91 -2.78 17.69
N ASN A 401 -1.69 -2.94 18.21
CA ASN A 401 -1.48 -3.34 19.61
C ASN A 401 -2.10 -2.35 20.62
N VAL A 402 -2.02 -1.04 20.36
CA VAL A 402 -2.62 -0.02 21.22
C VAL A 402 -4.15 -0.13 21.21
N ALA A 403 -4.77 -0.28 20.05
CA ALA A 403 -6.22 -0.47 19.94
C ALA A 403 -6.69 -1.73 20.68
N HIS A 404 -6.08 -2.88 20.38
CA HIS A 404 -6.43 -4.17 20.98
C HIS A 404 -6.23 -4.20 22.49
N SER A 405 -5.18 -3.52 23.00
CA SER A 405 -4.94 -3.42 24.46
C SER A 405 -6.04 -2.65 25.20
N ASN A 406 -6.79 -1.80 24.48
CA ASN A 406 -7.97 -1.09 24.98
C ASN A 406 -9.29 -1.83 24.67
N GLY A 407 -9.22 -3.04 24.10
CA GLY A 407 -10.40 -3.85 23.75
C GLY A 407 -11.19 -3.30 22.57
N LEU A 408 -10.56 -2.50 21.70
CA LEU A 408 -11.16 -1.92 20.50
C LEU A 408 -10.51 -2.54 19.25
N PRO A 409 -11.27 -2.77 18.18
CA PRO A 409 -10.71 -3.09 16.88
C PRO A 409 -10.07 -1.85 16.23
N ILE A 410 -9.21 -2.07 15.24
CA ILE A 410 -8.60 -1.04 14.42
C ILE A 410 -8.92 -1.21 12.94
N PHE A 411 -9.18 -0.10 12.26
CA PHE A 411 -9.66 -0.02 10.89
C PHE A 411 -8.67 0.74 10.00
N TRP A 412 -8.69 0.44 8.69
CA TRP A 412 -7.80 1.07 7.71
C TRP A 412 -8.51 1.34 6.38
N ILE A 413 -8.17 2.44 5.70
CA ILE A 413 -8.77 2.84 4.43
C ILE A 413 -7.63 3.14 3.44
N PRO A 414 -6.97 2.12 2.88
CA PRO A 414 -5.85 2.31 1.98
C PRO A 414 -6.29 2.79 0.61
N PHE A 415 -5.44 3.61 -0.02
CA PHE A 415 -5.64 4.10 -1.38
C PHE A 415 -5.35 3.08 -2.49
N TYR A 416 -5.90 3.32 -3.68
CA TYR A 416 -5.72 2.41 -4.80
C TYR A 416 -4.25 2.37 -5.23
N GLY A 417 -3.60 1.23 -4.98
CA GLY A 417 -2.15 1.06 -5.18
C GLY A 417 -1.31 1.39 -3.94
N ALA A 418 -1.93 1.64 -2.79
CA ALA A 418 -1.22 1.77 -1.53
C ALA A 418 -0.48 0.47 -1.17
N ASN A 419 0.80 0.60 -0.85
CA ASN A 419 1.59 -0.52 -0.36
C ASN A 419 1.04 -1.00 1.00
N GLY A 420 1.12 -2.30 1.26
CA GLY A 420 0.51 -2.96 2.41
C GLY A 420 -0.95 -3.37 2.23
N THR A 421 -1.61 -3.00 1.11
CA THR A 421 -3.01 -3.38 0.85
C THR A 421 -3.21 -4.90 0.87
N ALA A 422 -2.29 -5.68 0.30
CA ALA A 422 -2.40 -7.14 0.31
C ALA A 422 -2.18 -7.77 1.70
N ASP A 423 -1.50 -7.04 2.59
CA ASP A 423 -0.98 -7.51 3.87
C ASP A 423 -1.67 -6.86 5.08
N TRP A 424 -2.78 -6.14 4.88
CA TRP A 424 -3.47 -5.38 5.94
C TRP A 424 -3.75 -6.20 7.21
N GLN A 425 -4.07 -7.49 7.03
CA GLN A 425 -4.33 -8.44 8.12
C GLN A 425 -3.04 -8.75 8.90
N THR A 426 -1.92 -8.95 8.19
CA THR A 426 -0.60 -9.18 8.78
C THR A 426 -0.08 -7.92 9.49
N LEU A 427 -0.45 -6.74 8.99
CA LEU A 427 -0.21 -5.45 9.67
C LEU A 427 -1.06 -5.26 10.94
N GLY A 428 -2.00 -6.18 11.20
CA GLY A 428 -2.79 -6.24 12.43
C GLY A 428 -4.10 -5.45 12.38
N MET A 429 -4.56 -5.04 11.19
CA MET A 429 -5.85 -4.37 11.04
C MET A 429 -7.00 -5.40 11.13
N ASP A 430 -8.15 -5.01 11.69
CA ASP A 430 -9.31 -5.89 11.87
C ASP A 430 -10.30 -5.81 10.72
N ALA A 431 -10.43 -4.63 10.09
CA ALA A 431 -11.21 -4.40 8.88
C ALA A 431 -10.56 -3.31 8.03
N ALA A 432 -10.80 -3.36 6.71
CA ALA A 432 -10.32 -2.33 5.80
C ALA A 432 -11.29 -2.06 4.64
N TRP A 433 -11.25 -0.84 4.10
CA TRP A 433 -12.04 -0.39 2.95
C TRP A 433 -11.11 0.19 1.89
N LEU A 434 -11.09 -0.38 0.69
CA LEU A 434 -10.23 0.11 -0.37
C LEU A 434 -10.86 1.33 -1.02
N GLN A 435 -10.14 2.47 -1.03
CA GLN A 435 -10.56 3.66 -1.77
C GLN A 435 -10.12 3.52 -3.24
N PRO A 436 -11.04 3.62 -4.22
CA PRO A 436 -10.70 3.43 -5.62
C PRO A 436 -9.86 4.55 -6.22
N ASN A 437 -9.93 5.76 -5.66
CA ASN A 437 -9.41 6.99 -6.27
C ASN A 437 -9.87 7.18 -7.72
N TYR A 438 -11.14 6.89 -7.99
CA TYR A 438 -11.70 6.93 -9.35
C TYR A 438 -12.10 8.36 -9.74
N ILE A 439 -12.65 9.13 -8.80
CA ILE A 439 -13.19 10.46 -9.09
C ILE A 439 -12.07 11.48 -9.23
N GLU A 440 -10.99 11.29 -8.47
CA GLU A 440 -9.77 12.11 -8.45
C GLU A 440 -9.07 12.12 -9.82
N GLU A 441 -9.26 11.07 -10.63
CA GLU A 441 -8.74 11.00 -12.01
C GLU A 441 -9.48 11.96 -12.96
N GLY A 442 -10.64 12.49 -12.57
CA GLY A 442 -11.39 13.49 -13.30
C GLY A 442 -11.66 13.09 -14.75
N ALA A 443 -11.22 13.91 -15.71
CA ALA A 443 -11.46 13.67 -17.13
C ALA A 443 -10.75 12.43 -17.69
N ASP A 444 -9.72 11.93 -16.99
CA ASP A 444 -8.94 10.77 -17.37
C ASP A 444 -9.40 9.47 -16.66
N ALA A 445 -10.48 9.55 -15.89
CA ALA A 445 -11.06 8.44 -15.13
C ALA A 445 -11.48 7.28 -16.04
N ASP A 446 -11.12 6.05 -15.64
CA ASP A 446 -11.43 4.82 -16.34
C ASP A 446 -12.21 3.89 -15.42
N VAL A 447 -13.41 3.49 -15.86
CA VAL A 447 -14.32 2.61 -15.09
C VAL A 447 -13.68 1.26 -14.75
N THR A 448 -12.63 0.85 -15.45
CA THR A 448 -11.84 -0.34 -15.12
C THR A 448 -11.26 -0.26 -13.70
N ARG A 449 -10.92 0.94 -13.22
CA ARG A 449 -10.40 1.15 -11.85
C ARG A 449 -11.41 0.76 -10.78
N ILE A 450 -12.70 1.07 -10.97
CA ILE A 450 -13.77 0.65 -10.04
C ILE A 450 -13.78 -0.88 -9.92
N ARG A 451 -13.82 -1.58 -11.07
CA ARG A 451 -13.83 -3.06 -11.09
C ARG A 451 -12.54 -3.68 -10.56
N ASN A 452 -11.40 -3.02 -10.75
CA ASN A 452 -10.14 -3.47 -10.18
C ASN A 452 -10.17 -3.34 -8.66
N ALA A 453 -10.69 -2.23 -8.13
CA ALA A 453 -10.88 -2.03 -6.70
C ALA A 453 -11.84 -3.08 -6.11
N GLU A 454 -12.97 -3.37 -6.77
CA GLU A 454 -13.89 -4.45 -6.37
C GLU A 454 -13.19 -5.83 -6.32
N GLN A 455 -12.35 -6.14 -7.30
CA GLN A 455 -11.60 -7.39 -7.35
C GLN A 455 -10.54 -7.48 -6.24
N ILE A 456 -9.84 -6.38 -5.95
CA ILE A 456 -8.85 -6.31 -4.86
C ILE A 456 -9.58 -6.45 -3.52
N ALA A 457 -10.66 -5.69 -3.30
CA ALA A 457 -11.46 -5.75 -2.08
C ALA A 457 -12.02 -7.17 -1.85
N THR A 458 -12.55 -7.80 -2.90
CA THR A 458 -13.01 -9.20 -2.83
C THR A 458 -11.86 -10.14 -2.50
N ARG A 459 -10.71 -10.02 -3.17
CA ARG A 459 -9.54 -10.90 -2.96
C ARG A 459 -9.01 -10.82 -1.54
N HIS A 460 -9.00 -9.64 -0.94
CA HIS A 460 -8.42 -9.39 0.38
C HIS A 460 -9.45 -9.26 1.50
N GLY A 461 -10.74 -9.49 1.21
CA GLY A 461 -11.81 -9.44 2.22
C GLY A 461 -12.06 -8.06 2.80
N MET A 462 -11.95 -7.02 1.98
CA MET A 462 -12.16 -5.62 2.35
C MET A 462 -13.56 -5.14 1.94
N GLY A 463 -13.99 -4.02 2.50
CA GLY A 463 -15.06 -3.20 1.95
C GLY A 463 -14.54 -2.25 0.86
N GLY A 464 -15.39 -1.34 0.38
CA GLY A 464 -14.99 -0.29 -0.58
C GLY A 464 -15.27 1.10 -0.03
N GLU A 465 -14.47 2.10 -0.39
CA GLU A 465 -14.85 3.50 -0.18
C GLU A 465 -15.59 4.06 -1.41
N ILE A 466 -16.54 4.94 -1.15
CA ILE A 466 -17.23 5.76 -2.15
C ILE A 466 -16.81 7.21 -1.93
N GLU A 467 -16.19 7.80 -2.93
CA GLU A 467 -15.62 9.15 -2.87
C GLU A 467 -16.59 10.16 -3.50
N LEU A 468 -16.57 11.41 -3.05
CA LEU A 468 -17.21 12.57 -3.68
C LEU A 468 -16.33 13.79 -3.41
N THR A 469 -15.82 14.44 -4.45
CA THR A 469 -14.80 15.49 -4.32
C THR A 469 -15.27 16.89 -4.73
N ALA A 470 -16.41 17.00 -5.43
CA ALA A 470 -17.04 18.25 -5.82
C ALA A 470 -18.50 18.02 -6.27
N LEU A 471 -19.27 19.09 -6.43
CA LEU A 471 -20.65 19.06 -6.96
C LEU A 471 -20.75 19.57 -8.41
N ASP A 472 -19.62 19.71 -9.12
CA ASP A 472 -19.65 20.12 -10.52
C ASP A 472 -20.13 18.98 -11.44
N SER A 473 -20.50 19.33 -12.68
CA SER A 473 -21.11 18.38 -13.62
C SER A 473 -20.21 17.21 -14.02
N LEU A 474 -18.88 17.38 -13.99
CA LEU A 474 -17.97 16.27 -14.29
C LEU A 474 -17.98 15.29 -13.12
N THR A 475 -17.78 15.78 -11.90
CA THR A 475 -17.77 14.94 -10.70
C THR A 475 -19.11 14.25 -10.49
N GLN A 476 -20.23 14.94 -10.73
CA GLN A 476 -21.55 14.31 -10.70
C GLN A 476 -21.65 13.12 -11.66
N SER A 477 -21.21 13.30 -12.92
CA SER A 477 -21.25 12.22 -13.90
C SER A 477 -20.35 11.03 -13.52
N LEU A 478 -19.20 11.28 -12.89
CA LEU A 478 -18.31 10.23 -12.39
C LEU A 478 -18.92 9.52 -11.19
N TYR A 479 -19.50 10.25 -10.24
CA TYR A 479 -20.17 9.70 -9.07
C TYR A 479 -21.36 8.81 -9.45
N GLU A 480 -22.23 9.29 -10.34
CA GLU A 480 -23.35 8.49 -10.89
C GLU A 480 -22.83 7.22 -11.59
N THR A 481 -21.72 7.31 -12.32
CA THR A 481 -21.09 6.14 -12.95
C THR A 481 -20.60 5.15 -11.90
N GLN A 482 -19.91 5.62 -10.86
CA GLN A 482 -19.39 4.81 -9.76
C GLN A 482 -20.51 4.02 -9.08
N LEU A 483 -21.58 4.70 -8.63
CA LEU A 483 -22.71 4.05 -7.97
C LEU A 483 -23.41 3.03 -8.88
N ASN A 484 -23.54 3.33 -10.18
CA ASN A 484 -24.18 2.41 -11.13
C ASN A 484 -23.37 1.13 -11.35
N PHE A 485 -22.04 1.22 -11.48
CA PHE A 485 -21.17 0.06 -11.61
C PHE A 485 -21.21 -0.79 -10.34
N LEU A 486 -20.98 -0.18 -9.17
CA LEU A 486 -21.05 -0.85 -7.87
C LEU A 486 -22.40 -1.55 -7.67
N ARG A 487 -23.52 -0.89 -7.99
CA ARG A 487 -24.85 -1.51 -7.92
C ARG A 487 -24.96 -2.72 -8.85
N SER A 488 -24.51 -2.58 -10.10
CA SER A 488 -24.60 -3.65 -11.11
C SER A 488 -23.73 -4.87 -10.79
N ASP A 489 -22.59 -4.64 -10.14
CA ASP A 489 -21.62 -5.66 -9.76
C ASP A 489 -21.94 -6.25 -8.35
N GLY A 490 -23.01 -5.77 -7.72
CA GLY A 490 -23.60 -6.33 -6.51
C GLY A 490 -23.00 -5.80 -5.21
N PHE A 491 -22.30 -4.66 -5.27
CA PHE A 491 -21.76 -3.94 -4.13
C PHE A 491 -22.81 -3.02 -3.47
N GLY A 492 -23.85 -2.57 -4.18
CA GLY A 492 -24.94 -1.82 -3.56
C GLY A 492 -25.78 -2.61 -2.54
N SER A 493 -26.84 -1.97 -2.03
CA SER A 493 -27.89 -2.64 -1.26
C SER A 493 -27.46 -3.22 0.09
N ASN A 494 -26.54 -2.54 0.77
CA ASN A 494 -25.98 -2.98 2.05
C ASN A 494 -25.37 -4.40 2.03
N ARG A 495 -25.01 -4.89 0.84
CA ARG A 495 -24.39 -6.22 0.66
C ARG A 495 -22.90 -6.17 0.97
N VAL A 496 -22.29 -5.03 0.72
CA VAL A 496 -20.90 -4.70 1.01
C VAL A 496 -20.87 -3.53 1.99
N SER A 497 -19.93 -3.56 2.92
CA SER A 497 -19.68 -2.46 3.83
C SER A 497 -18.88 -1.37 3.13
N HIS A 498 -19.33 -0.12 3.30
CA HIS A 498 -18.73 1.04 2.65
C HIS A 498 -18.26 2.10 3.64
N ALA A 499 -17.10 2.66 3.33
CA ALA A 499 -16.72 3.99 3.81
C ALA A 499 -17.17 5.03 2.78
N TYR A 500 -17.44 6.26 3.23
CA TYR A 500 -17.81 7.37 2.35
C TYR A 500 -16.99 8.59 2.68
N TYR A 501 -16.27 9.08 1.68
CA TYR A 501 -15.57 10.35 1.75
C TYR A 501 -16.33 11.38 0.92
N ASP A 502 -16.96 12.36 1.58
CA ASP A 502 -17.69 13.44 0.90
C ASP A 502 -16.93 14.78 0.93
N GLY A 503 -15.60 14.72 1.00
CA GLY A 503 -14.77 15.91 1.12
C GLY A 503 -14.95 16.58 2.47
N SER A 504 -15.69 17.68 2.50
CA SER A 504 -15.96 18.44 3.72
C SER A 504 -17.40 18.91 3.72
N LYS A 505 -18.35 17.96 3.83
CA LYS A 505 -19.80 18.19 3.83
C LYS A 505 -20.44 18.33 2.44
N LEU A 506 -19.86 17.76 1.38
CA LEU A 506 -20.46 17.86 0.04
C LEU A 506 -21.83 17.18 -0.04
N LEU A 507 -22.09 16.13 0.75
CA LEU A 507 -23.43 15.52 0.80
C LEU A 507 -24.44 16.41 1.53
N LEU A 508 -24.00 17.18 2.53
CA LEU A 508 -24.85 18.20 3.17
C LEU A 508 -25.15 19.34 2.18
N ASP A 509 -24.12 19.85 1.49
CA ASP A 509 -24.29 20.88 0.46
C ASP A 509 -25.24 20.41 -0.66
N ALA A 510 -25.13 19.13 -1.05
CA ALA A 510 -26.03 18.49 -2.01
C ALA A 510 -27.47 18.42 -1.46
N GLU A 511 -27.67 18.00 -0.21
CA GLU A 511 -29.00 17.98 0.42
C GLU A 511 -29.64 19.38 0.41
N GLU A 512 -28.89 20.40 0.81
CA GLU A 512 -29.40 21.78 0.90
C GLU A 512 -29.56 22.46 -0.48
N SER A 513 -29.02 21.86 -1.55
CA SER A 513 -28.97 22.51 -2.86
C SER A 513 -30.36 22.66 -3.50
N SER A 514 -30.60 23.87 -4.02
CA SER A 514 -31.75 24.16 -4.88
C SER A 514 -31.54 23.74 -6.34
N ASN A 515 -30.32 23.36 -6.72
CA ASN A 515 -30.02 22.81 -8.03
C ASN A 515 -30.39 21.31 -8.04
N PRO A 516 -31.38 20.88 -8.83
CA PRO A 516 -31.82 19.49 -8.82
C PRO A 516 -30.70 18.49 -9.18
N ALA A 517 -29.72 18.90 -9.97
CA ALA A 517 -28.61 18.03 -10.35
C ALA A 517 -27.66 17.79 -9.18
N GLU A 518 -27.34 18.82 -8.39
CA GLU A 518 -26.51 18.69 -7.18
C GLU A 518 -27.25 17.91 -6.10
N ARG A 519 -28.54 18.20 -5.89
CA ARG A 519 -29.39 17.45 -4.94
C ARG A 519 -29.51 15.97 -5.28
N GLN A 520 -29.52 15.63 -6.57
CA GLN A 520 -29.58 14.24 -7.01
C GLN A 520 -28.43 13.39 -6.45
N ILE A 521 -27.26 13.98 -6.17
CA ILE A 521 -26.12 13.26 -5.57
C ILE A 521 -26.52 12.70 -4.20
N TYR A 522 -27.09 13.52 -3.31
CA TYR A 522 -27.56 13.07 -2.00
C TYR A 522 -28.69 12.02 -2.10
N ASP A 523 -29.65 12.25 -3.00
CA ASP A 523 -30.78 11.33 -3.21
C ASP A 523 -30.30 9.97 -3.79
N ASP A 524 -29.31 9.97 -4.69
CA ASP A 524 -28.72 8.76 -5.28
C ASP A 524 -27.83 8.01 -4.29
N THR A 525 -27.09 8.71 -3.43
CA THR A 525 -26.36 8.10 -2.31
C THR A 525 -27.32 7.35 -1.39
N ALA A 526 -28.44 7.98 -1.01
CA ALA A 526 -29.45 7.34 -0.18
C ALA A 526 -30.07 6.12 -0.90
N ALA A 527 -30.42 6.24 -2.18
CA ALA A 527 -30.95 5.12 -2.95
C ALA A 527 -29.96 3.95 -3.05
N PHE A 528 -28.67 4.23 -3.26
CA PHE A 528 -27.63 3.20 -3.32
C PHE A 528 -27.51 2.37 -2.02
N MET A 529 -27.65 3.03 -0.86
CA MET A 529 -27.60 2.38 0.45
C MET A 529 -28.88 1.57 0.76
N LEU A 530 -30.04 2.03 0.27
CA LEU A 530 -31.37 1.56 0.68
C LEU A 530 -32.02 0.56 -0.28
N ASP A 531 -31.61 0.53 -1.56
CA ASP A 531 -32.04 -0.47 -2.56
C ASP A 531 -31.77 -1.89 -2.07
#